data_AF-A0A3D4R0G2-F1
#
_entry.id   AF-A0A3D4R0G2-F1
#
_cell.length_a   1.000
_cell.length_b   1.000
_cell.length_c   1.000
_cell.angle_alpha   90.00
_cell.angle_beta   90.00
_cell.angle_gamma   90.00
#
_symmetry.space_group_name_H-M   'P 1'
#
loop_
_entity.id
_entity.type
_entity.pdbx_description
1 polymer ?
#
loop_
_entity_poly.entity_id
_entity_poly.type
_entity_poly.pdbx_seq_one_letter_code
_entity_poly.pdbx_strand_id
1 'polypeptide(L)' 'MIYEFLYPLHTIFSSFNVFRYITFRTIFASITALLICLLLGGWFIDRLQKMQIDQQIREDGPKT' A
#
# COMPACT_ATOMS: atom_id res chain seq x y z
N MET A 1 -19.47 20.68 21.60
CA MET A 1 -20.49 19.69 22.02
C MET A 1 -20.49 18.40 21.20
N ILE A 2 -19.96 18.34 19.97
CA ILE A 2 -19.74 17.07 19.22
C ILE A 2 -18.49 16.32 19.72
N TYR A 3 -17.53 17.02 20.34
CA TYR A 3 -16.28 16.43 20.81
C TYR A 3 -16.45 15.49 22.03
N GLU A 4 -17.44 15.76 22.89
CA GLU A 4 -17.74 14.96 24.10
C GLU A 4 -18.37 13.60 23.77
N PHE A 5 -19.00 13.47 22.60
CA PHE A 5 -19.69 12.24 22.17
C PHE A 5 -18.73 11.22 21.54
N LEU A 6 -17.59 11.67 21.01
CA LEU A 6 -16.61 10.83 20.30
C LEU A 6 -15.48 10.32 21.22
N TYR A 7 -15.29 10.99 22.37
CA TYR A 7 -14.24 10.68 23.35
C TYR A 7 -14.38 9.33 24.07
N PRO A 8 -15.58 8.81 24.42
CA PRO A 8 -15.69 7.56 25.18
C PRO A 8 -15.58 6.30 24.31
N LEU A 9 -15.46 6.41 22.99
CA LEU A 9 -15.31 5.23 22.12
C LEU A 9 -13.89 4.64 22.12
N HIS A 10 -12.92 5.36 22.68
CA HIS A 10 -11.51 4.95 22.76
C HIS A 10 -11.21 3.97 23.92
N THR A 11 -12.17 3.72 24.83
CA THR A 11 -11.92 2.97 26.08
C THR A 11 -12.27 1.47 26.03
N ILE A 12 -12.61 0.90 24.87
CA ILE A 12 -13.23 -0.45 24.82
C ILE A 12 -12.23 -1.59 24.53
N PHE A 13 -11.02 -1.35 24.00
CA PHE A 13 -10.10 -2.45 23.65
C PHE A 13 -8.72 -2.31 24.29
N SER A 14 -8.44 -3.08 25.34
CA SER A 14 -7.10 -3.25 25.94
C SER A 14 -6.03 -3.70 24.91
N SER A 15 -6.46 -4.36 23.82
CA SER A 15 -5.63 -4.69 22.65
C SER A 15 -5.09 -3.48 21.88
N PHE A 16 -5.64 -2.27 22.07
CA PHE A 16 -5.17 -1.05 21.39
C PHE A 16 -3.83 -0.50 21.92
N ASN A 17 -3.32 -0.98 23.05
CA ASN A 17 -2.00 -0.57 23.52
C ASN A 17 -0.88 -1.01 22.55
N VAL A 18 -1.14 -2.04 21.74
CA VAL A 18 -0.23 -2.53 20.70
C VAL A 18 -0.06 -1.48 19.58
N PHE A 19 -1.09 -0.69 19.28
CA PHE A 19 -0.99 0.43 18.32
C PHE A 19 -0.25 1.65 18.88
N ARG A 20 0.14 1.67 20.16
CA ARG A 20 1.03 2.71 20.70
C ARG A 20 2.48 2.48 20.30
N TYR A 21 2.84 1.25 19.94
CA TYR A 21 4.17 0.92 19.44
C TYR A 21 4.27 1.23 17.95
N ILE A 22 5.17 2.15 17.61
CA ILE A 22 5.45 2.52 16.22
C ILE A 22 5.84 1.29 15.38
N THR A 23 6.59 0.36 15.97
CA THR A 23 7.00 -0.90 15.34
C THR A 23 5.81 -1.74 14.85
N PHE A 24 4.75 -1.83 15.65
CA PHE A 24 3.57 -2.64 15.31
C PHE A 24 2.78 -2.02 14.16
N ARG A 25 2.69 -0.68 14.14
CA ARG A 25 2.10 0.06 13.01
C ARG A 25 2.90 -0.15 11.73
N THR A 26 4.24 -0.08 11.81
CA THR A 26 5.12 -0.26 10.65
C THR A 26 5.01 -1.67 10.09
N ILE A 27 5.01 -2.71 10.93
CA ILE A 27 4.88 -4.10 10.47
C ILE A 27 3.54 -4.31 9.78
N PHE A 28 2.44 -3.85 10.38
CA PHE A 28 1.12 -3.97 9.76
C PHE A 28 1.03 -3.19 8.45
N ALA A 29 1.60 -1.98 8.39
CA ALA A 29 1.67 -1.19 7.16
C ALA A 29 2.46 -1.91 6.06
N SER A 30 3.62 -2.51 6.38
CA SER A 30 4.43 -3.28 5.43
C SER A 30 3.69 -4.51 4.92
N ILE A 31 3.04 -5.28 5.81
CA ILE A 31 2.26 -6.46 5.42
C ILE A 31 1.10 -6.05 4.51
N THR A 32 0.38 -4.99 4.87
CA THR A 32 -0.75 -4.48 4.07
C THR A 32 -0.26 -3.98 2.71
N ALA A 33 0.84 -3.24 2.67
CA ALA A 33 1.45 -2.78 1.42
C ALA A 33 1.89 -3.95 0.53
N LEU A 34 2.45 -5.01 1.12
CA LEU A 34 2.84 -6.21 0.39
C LEU A 34 1.62 -6.92 -0.20
N LEU A 35 0.55 -7.10 0.57
CA LEU A 35 -0.70 -7.70 0.08
C LEU A 35 -1.32 -6.86 -1.04
N ILE A 36 -1.36 -5.53 -0.88
CA ILE A 36 -1.82 -4.60 -1.91
C ILE A 36 -0.96 -4.77 -3.17
N CYS A 37 0.36 -4.79 -3.05
CA CYS A 37 1.27 -4.93 -4.19
C CYS A 37 1.12 -6.29 -4.88
N LEU A 38 0.90 -7.37 -4.12
CA LEU A 38 0.70 -8.71 -4.69
C LEU A 38 -0.63 -8.80 -5.45
N LEU A 39 -1.70 -8.22 -4.91
CA LEU A 39 -3.04 -8.26 -5.53
C LEU A 39 -3.19 -7.27 -6.68
N LEU A 40 -2.71 -6.04 -6.51
CA LEU A 40 -2.85 -4.94 -7.47
C LEU A 40 -1.65 -4.83 -8.42
N GLY A 41 -0.55 -5.54 -8.17
CA GLY A 41 0.67 -5.46 -8.98
C GLY A 41 0.43 -5.83 -10.44
N GLY A 42 -0.26 -6.94 -10.69
CA GLY A 42 -0.60 -7.35 -12.06
C GLY A 42 -1.48 -6.33 -12.78
N TRP A 43 -2.50 -5.79 -12.08
CA TRP A 43 -3.38 -4.75 -12.62
C TRP A 43 -2.62 -3.44 -12.91
N PHE A 44 -1.70 -3.05 -12.03
CA PHE A 44 -0.89 -1.86 -12.18
C PHE A 44 0.07 -1.96 -13.37
N ILE A 45 0.73 -3.11 -13.54
CA ILE A 45 1.63 -3.38 -14.67
C ILE A 45 0.86 -3.35 -16.00
N ASP A 46 -0.28 -4.05 -16.09
CA ASP A 46 -1.14 -4.02 -17.29
C ASP A 46 -1.60 -2.60 -17.62
N ARG A 47 -1.92 -1.79 -16.60
CA ARG A 47 -2.33 -0.40 -16.80
C ARG A 47 -1.19 0.47 -17.34
N LEU A 48 0.02 0.31 -16.81
CA LEU A 48 1.22 1.01 -17.29
C LEU A 48 1.58 0.59 -18.73
N GLN A 49 1.46 -0.69 -19.05
CA GLN A 49 1.68 -1.21 -20.39
C GLN A 49 0.65 -0.64 -21.39
N LYS A 50 -0.63 -0.57 -21.00
CA LYS A 50 -1.70 0.06 -21.81
C LYS A 50 -1.53 1.56 -22.00
N MET A 51 -0.89 2.23 -21.04
CA MET A 51 -0.55 3.65 -21.16
C MET A 51 0.67 3.89 -22.06
N GLN A 52 1.22 2.84 -22.64
CA GLN A 52 2.24 2.93 -23.68
C GLN A 52 3.47 3.74 -23.21
N ILE A 53 3.89 3.53 -21.94
CA ILE A 53 5.29 3.74 -21.54
C ILE A 53 6.10 2.51 -22.00
N ASP A 54 5.83 2.07 -23.22
CA ASP A 54 6.70 1.18 -23.95
C ASP A 54 7.85 2.08 -24.36
N GLN A 55 9.02 1.87 -23.76
CA GLN A 55 10.24 2.49 -24.26
C GLN A 55 10.26 2.22 -25.76
N GLN A 56 10.40 3.27 -26.57
CA GLN A 56 10.63 3.13 -28.00
C GLN A 56 11.73 2.09 -28.17
N ILE A 57 11.36 0.87 -28.57
CA ILE A 57 12.28 -0.25 -28.74
C ILE A 57 13.29 0.25 -29.77
N ARG A 58 14.50 0.56 -29.30
CA ARG A 58 15.56 1.07 -30.15
C ARG A 58 16.01 -0.12 -30.97
N GLU A 59 15.63 -0.13 -32.24
CA GLU A 59 16.03 -1.11 -33.26
C GLU A 59 17.55 -1.10 -33.56
N ASP A 60 18.38 -0.51 -32.70
CA ASP A 60 19.86 -0.49 -32.80
C ASP A 60 20.49 -1.76 -32.18
N GLY A 61 19.75 -2.87 -32.13
CA GLY A 61 20.34 -4.17 -31.83
C GLY A 61 21.29 -4.57 -32.97
N PRO A 62 22.56 -4.93 -32.71
CA PRO A 62 23.46 -5.36 -33.77
C PRO A 62 22.86 -6.59 -34.46
N LYS A 63 22.60 -6.45 -35.78
CA LYS A 63 22.21 -7.55 -36.65
C LYS A 63 23.42 -8.47 -36.80
N THR A 64 23.46 -9.57 -36.05
CA THR A 64 24.33 -10.71 -36.34
C THR A 64 23.64 -11.66 -37.29
#